data_AF-H1VM52-F1
#
_entry.id   AF-H1VM52-F1
#
_cell.length_a   1.000
_cell.length_b   1.000
_cell.length_c   1.000
_cell.angle_alpha   90.00
_cell.angle_beta   90.00
_cell.angle_gamma   90.00
#
_symmetry.space_group_name_H-M   'P 1'
#
loop_
_entity.id
_entity.type
_entity.pdbx_description
1 polymer ?
#
loop_
_entity_poly.entity_id
_entity_poly.type
_entity_poly.pdbx_seq_one_letter_code
_entity_poly.pdbx_strand_id
1 'polypeptide(L)'
;FRRGERQVNDVFKAIFPDLTPPLAKSQTKTPMLLNINTQSHFETFALGPYQFPRLLNGLWQLSSSSWGSGSDKRQEEELIRLVQSGFTAADMADHYGDAELVYANFRNRLSPSVRSQVLAATKWCVFTPLTQPLTSLFVLEKVKERYRRLGGRVELLQFDWYDYSCKDYLNILVELVRLTAIYPNLVSTIGLCNFDSEHTVEVCEYLIAKTGSVGIVSNQVQFSLIDSRPLQLMVNVCAKYGLKLLTYGSLVSLQYHDMIMSWGTWQDFQSLLYELSAIADEHRVTLTNIATRWILQQPSVGALIVGTRLGVSNHVDDNLATFGFTLNAWDLDRIEALALGISRGKTRRLFSKLGDCGTEYRNEN
;
A
#
# COMPACT_ATOMS: atom_id res chain seq x y z
N PHE A 1 -16.23 2.50 -20.45
CA PHE A 1 -16.87 2.03 -19.20
C PHE A 1 -18.15 2.81 -18.96
N ARG A 2 -19.13 2.23 -18.27
CA ARG A 2 -20.27 2.98 -17.73
C ARG A 2 -20.09 3.13 -16.20
N ARG A 3 -19.27 4.10 -15.80
CA ARG A 3 -18.98 4.42 -14.38
C ARG A 3 -20.26 4.58 -13.55
N GLY A 4 -21.21 5.36 -14.08
CA GLY A 4 -22.51 5.57 -13.45
C GLY A 4 -23.32 4.28 -13.30
N GLU A 5 -23.29 3.38 -14.27
CA GLU A 5 -24.07 2.13 -14.22
C GLU A 5 -23.54 1.16 -13.16
N ARG A 6 -22.23 1.13 -12.91
CA ARG A 6 -21.65 0.29 -11.84
C ARG A 6 -21.91 0.85 -10.45
N GLN A 7 -21.74 2.15 -10.26
CA GLN A 7 -22.05 2.81 -8.98
C GLN A 7 -23.56 2.68 -8.66
N VAL A 8 -24.42 2.84 -9.66
CA VAL A 8 -25.86 2.57 -9.53
C VAL A 8 -26.11 1.11 -9.18
N ASN A 9 -25.43 0.14 -9.79
CA ASN A 9 -25.60 -1.27 -9.45
C ASN A 9 -25.13 -1.63 -8.04
N ASP A 10 -24.04 -1.03 -7.55
CA ASP A 10 -23.54 -1.24 -6.18
C ASP A 10 -24.54 -0.67 -5.15
N VAL A 11 -25.04 0.56 -5.39
CA VAL A 11 -26.09 1.17 -4.55
C VAL A 11 -27.39 0.37 -4.65
N PHE A 12 -27.78 -0.08 -5.84
CA PHE A 12 -28.99 -0.87 -6.05
C PHE A 12 -28.93 -2.20 -5.30
N LYS A 13 -27.79 -2.90 -5.31
CA LYS A 13 -27.61 -4.13 -4.51
C LYS A 13 -27.59 -3.87 -3.01
N ALA A 14 -27.07 -2.73 -2.58
CA ALA A 14 -27.08 -2.36 -1.16
C ALA A 14 -28.51 -2.07 -0.67
N ILE A 15 -29.35 -1.47 -1.52
CA ILE A 15 -30.74 -1.12 -1.18
C ILE A 15 -31.70 -2.30 -1.41
N PHE A 16 -31.45 -3.12 -2.42
CA PHE A 16 -32.31 -4.24 -2.84
C PHE A 16 -31.52 -5.55 -2.94
N PRO A 17 -31.14 -6.17 -1.81
CA PRO A 17 -30.27 -7.35 -1.80
C PRO A 17 -30.91 -8.58 -2.48
N ASP A 18 -32.24 -8.68 -2.48
CA ASP A 18 -32.99 -9.81 -3.07
C ASP A 18 -33.27 -9.64 -4.58
N LEU A 19 -32.98 -8.47 -5.15
CA LEU A 19 -33.21 -8.19 -6.57
C LEU A 19 -31.91 -8.34 -7.35
N THR A 20 -31.94 -9.15 -8.40
CA THR A 20 -30.80 -9.30 -9.31
C THR A 20 -30.79 -8.10 -10.27
N PRO A 21 -29.76 -7.23 -10.26
CA PRO A 21 -29.69 -6.13 -11.22
C PRO A 21 -29.55 -6.69 -12.65
N PRO A 22 -30.01 -5.94 -13.66
CA PRO A 22 -29.91 -6.36 -15.05
C PRO A 22 -28.44 -6.65 -15.38
N LEU A 23 -28.17 -7.86 -15.87
CA LEU A 23 -26.85 -8.31 -16.29
C LEU A 23 -26.27 -7.30 -17.29
N ALA A 24 -25.22 -6.58 -16.89
CA ALA A 24 -24.39 -5.86 -17.83
C ALA A 24 -23.94 -6.87 -18.90
N LYS A 25 -24.20 -6.56 -20.18
CA LYS A 25 -23.87 -7.46 -21.30
C LYS A 25 -22.44 -7.98 -21.12
N SER A 26 -22.31 -9.27 -20.81
CA SER A 26 -21.04 -9.98 -20.78
C SER A 26 -20.52 -9.97 -22.21
N GLN A 27 -19.64 -9.01 -22.51
CA GLN A 27 -18.80 -9.15 -23.68
C GLN A 27 -17.86 -10.31 -23.34
N THR A 28 -17.99 -11.41 -24.07
CA THR A 28 -16.95 -12.45 -24.15
C THR A 28 -15.69 -11.79 -24.65
N LYS A 29 -14.86 -11.29 -23.73
CA LYS A 29 -13.62 -10.62 -24.06
C LYS A 29 -12.54 -11.68 -24.25
N THR A 30 -11.97 -11.73 -25.44
CA THR A 30 -10.78 -12.52 -25.75
C THR A 30 -9.73 -12.26 -24.67
N PRO A 31 -9.13 -13.30 -24.08
CA PRO A 31 -8.08 -13.13 -23.08
C PRO A 31 -6.93 -12.29 -23.65
N MET A 32 -6.54 -11.27 -22.89
CA MET A 32 -5.37 -10.45 -23.17
C MET A 32 -4.13 -11.30 -22.91
N LEU A 33 -3.37 -11.55 -23.99
CA LEU A 33 -2.06 -12.14 -23.92
C LEU A 33 -1.03 -11.04 -23.63
N LEU A 34 -0.22 -11.26 -22.60
CA LEU A 34 0.76 -10.30 -22.13
C LEU A 34 1.99 -11.08 -21.66
N ASN A 35 3.17 -10.65 -22.11
CA ASN A 35 4.43 -11.21 -21.64
C ASN A 35 4.99 -10.28 -20.57
N ILE A 36 5.24 -10.83 -19.39
CA ILE A 36 5.92 -10.12 -18.31
C ILE A 36 7.42 -10.24 -18.58
N ASN A 37 8.07 -9.10 -18.83
CA ASN A 37 9.50 -8.99 -19.09
C ASN A 37 10.20 -8.38 -17.87
N THR A 38 10.39 -9.19 -16.83
CA THR A 38 11.18 -8.78 -15.66
C THR A 38 12.64 -8.65 -16.05
N GLN A 39 13.24 -7.49 -15.75
CA GLN A 39 14.69 -7.32 -15.82
C GLN A 39 15.40 -8.23 -14.79
N SER A 40 16.65 -8.60 -15.06
CA SER A 40 17.46 -9.50 -14.21
C SER A 40 17.60 -9.04 -12.76
N HIS A 41 17.52 -7.72 -12.52
CA HIS A 41 17.70 -7.12 -11.21
C HIS A 41 16.39 -6.82 -10.49
N PHE A 42 15.23 -7.14 -11.09
CA PHE A 42 13.93 -6.84 -10.49
C PHE A 42 13.75 -7.59 -9.15
N GLU A 43 13.45 -6.86 -8.08
CA GLU A 43 13.41 -7.44 -6.74
C GLU A 43 11.97 -7.79 -6.31
N THR A 44 11.83 -8.94 -5.67
CA THR A 44 10.60 -9.39 -5.01
C THR A 44 10.86 -9.73 -3.53
N PHE A 45 9.79 -9.87 -2.76
CA PHE A 45 9.85 -10.35 -1.39
C PHE A 45 8.63 -11.23 -1.07
N ALA A 46 8.82 -12.16 -0.13
CA ALA A 46 7.73 -13.01 0.34
C ALA A 46 6.80 -12.22 1.28
N LEU A 47 5.49 -12.31 1.02
CA LEU A 47 4.43 -11.81 1.89
C LEU A 47 3.31 -12.85 1.98
N GLY A 48 3.27 -13.57 3.10
CA GLY A 48 2.46 -14.78 3.21
C GLY A 48 2.82 -15.80 2.12
N PRO A 49 1.86 -16.35 1.35
CA PRO A 49 2.14 -17.35 0.32
C PRO A 49 2.54 -16.75 -1.05
N TYR A 50 2.68 -15.42 -1.16
CA TYR A 50 2.93 -14.74 -2.44
C TYR A 50 4.31 -14.08 -2.49
N GLN A 51 4.84 -13.97 -3.71
CA GLN A 51 6.00 -13.13 -4.02
C GLN A 51 5.50 -11.80 -4.56
N PHE A 52 5.59 -10.74 -3.76
CA PHE A 52 5.24 -9.38 -4.17
C PHE A 52 6.46 -8.67 -4.78
N PRO A 53 6.28 -7.80 -5.78
CA PRO A 53 7.33 -6.89 -6.20
C PRO A 53 7.68 -5.93 -5.05
N ARG A 54 8.94 -5.49 -4.97
CA ARG A 54 9.36 -4.50 -3.95
C ARG A 54 8.87 -3.07 -4.26
N LEU A 55 8.27 -2.85 -5.44
CA LEU A 55 7.54 -1.65 -5.79
C LEU A 55 6.09 -2.00 -6.15
N LEU A 56 5.13 -1.43 -5.41
CA LEU A 56 3.69 -1.60 -5.65
C LEU A 56 3.11 -0.38 -6.36
N ASN A 57 2.18 -0.60 -7.29
CA ASN A 57 1.46 0.48 -7.94
C ASN A 57 0.34 1.01 -7.03
N GLY A 58 0.57 2.14 -6.37
CA GLY A 58 -0.44 2.83 -5.57
C GLY A 58 -1.44 3.55 -6.48
N LEU A 59 -2.72 3.21 -6.37
CA LEU A 59 -3.79 3.78 -7.20
C LEU A 59 -4.61 4.87 -6.50
N TRP A 60 -4.08 5.46 -5.43
CA TRP A 60 -4.77 6.48 -4.64
C TRP A 60 -5.19 7.70 -5.46
N GLN A 61 -4.46 8.06 -6.52
CA GLN A 61 -4.79 9.18 -7.40
C GLN A 61 -6.11 8.99 -8.16
N LEU A 62 -6.66 7.77 -8.23
CA LEU A 62 -8.01 7.52 -8.77
C LEU A 62 -9.14 7.91 -7.80
N SER A 63 -8.82 8.30 -6.55
CA SER A 63 -9.79 8.79 -5.57
C SER A 63 -10.51 10.07 -6.00
N SER A 64 -9.88 10.91 -6.83
CA SER A 64 -10.46 12.17 -7.29
C SER A 64 -9.89 12.59 -8.64
N SER A 65 -10.74 13.16 -9.50
CA SER A 65 -10.32 13.75 -10.77
C SER A 65 -9.38 14.95 -10.62
N SER A 66 -9.29 15.54 -9.41
CA SER A 66 -8.35 16.62 -9.11
C SER A 66 -6.88 16.22 -9.28
N TRP A 67 -6.56 14.92 -9.27
CA TRP A 67 -5.22 14.39 -9.53
C TRP A 67 -4.91 14.16 -11.02
N GLY A 68 -5.84 14.55 -11.90
CA GLY A 68 -5.84 14.23 -13.32
C GLY A 68 -6.61 12.95 -13.61
N SER A 69 -7.19 12.85 -14.81
CA SER A 69 -7.97 11.69 -15.23
C SER A 69 -7.56 11.28 -16.63
N GLY A 70 -6.92 10.12 -16.75
CA GLY A 70 -6.71 9.45 -18.03
C GLY A 70 -8.02 8.82 -18.53
N SER A 71 -8.19 8.71 -19.84
CA SER A 71 -9.30 7.93 -20.41
C SER A 71 -9.16 6.44 -20.08
N ASP A 72 -10.26 5.68 -20.08
CA ASP A 72 -10.25 4.23 -19.84
C ASP A 72 -9.17 3.50 -20.65
N LYS A 73 -9.02 3.88 -21.93
CA LYS A 73 -8.03 3.31 -22.84
C LYS A 73 -6.61 3.59 -22.37
N ARG A 74 -6.31 4.84 -21.96
CA ARG A 74 -4.97 5.20 -21.45
C ARG A 74 -4.66 4.55 -20.12
N GLN A 75 -5.65 4.41 -19.23
CA GLN A 75 -5.46 3.70 -17.96
C GLN A 75 -5.13 2.23 -18.19
N GLU A 76 -5.83 1.58 -19.13
CA GLU A 76 -5.54 0.20 -19.52
C GLU A 76 -4.16 0.05 -20.18
N GLU A 77 -3.81 0.92 -21.13
CA GLU A 77 -2.49 0.92 -21.77
C GLU A 77 -1.37 1.06 -20.74
N GLU A 78 -1.57 1.89 -19.71
CA GLU A 78 -0.61 2.05 -18.62
C GLU A 78 -0.50 0.80 -17.74
N LEU A 79 -1.63 0.20 -17.35
CA LEU A 79 -1.62 -1.08 -16.61
C LEU A 79 -0.92 -2.20 -17.39
N ILE A 80 -1.14 -2.26 -18.71
CA ILE A 80 -0.43 -3.20 -19.60
C ILE A 80 1.08 -2.98 -19.50
N ARG A 81 1.55 -1.74 -19.65
CA ARG A 81 2.98 -1.40 -19.58
C ARG A 81 3.60 -1.74 -18.24
N LEU A 82 2.92 -1.42 -17.14
CA LEU A 82 3.37 -1.74 -15.78
C LEU A 82 3.56 -3.24 -15.60
N VAL A 83 2.57 -4.05 -15.96
CA VAL A 83 2.65 -5.52 -15.84
C VAL A 83 3.70 -6.09 -16.78
N GLN A 84 3.82 -5.60 -18.02
CA GLN A 84 4.88 -6.01 -18.95
C GLN A 84 6.28 -5.72 -18.39
N SER A 85 6.41 -4.71 -17.55
CA SER A 85 7.68 -4.30 -16.94
C SER A 85 7.95 -4.98 -15.58
N GLY A 86 7.09 -5.89 -15.13
CA GLY A 86 7.25 -6.63 -13.87
C GLY A 86 6.53 -6.03 -12.66
N PHE A 87 5.90 -4.85 -12.78
CA PHE A 87 5.12 -4.24 -11.71
C PHE A 87 3.75 -4.93 -11.56
N THR A 88 3.76 -6.13 -10.98
CA THR A 88 2.61 -7.04 -10.95
C THR A 88 1.72 -6.90 -9.71
N ALA A 89 1.90 -5.89 -8.87
CA ALA A 89 1.03 -5.68 -7.71
C ALA A 89 0.47 -4.25 -7.70
N ALA A 90 -0.82 -4.14 -7.37
CA ALA A 90 -1.50 -2.86 -7.18
C ALA A 90 -1.96 -2.72 -5.73
N ASP A 91 -1.76 -1.53 -5.15
CA ASP A 91 -2.31 -1.10 -3.87
C ASP A 91 -3.49 -0.15 -4.11
N MET A 92 -4.62 -0.50 -3.50
CA MET A 92 -5.90 0.21 -3.60
C MET A 92 -6.49 0.39 -2.21
N ALA A 93 -7.67 1.00 -2.12
CA ALA A 93 -8.52 1.01 -0.92
C ALA A 93 -9.98 1.16 -1.32
N ASP A 94 -10.89 0.82 -0.41
CA ASP A 94 -12.33 0.99 -0.55
C ASP A 94 -12.77 2.41 -0.91
N HIS A 95 -12.08 3.43 -0.38
CA HIS A 95 -12.36 4.84 -0.61
C HIS A 95 -11.56 5.46 -1.78
N TYR A 96 -10.76 4.68 -2.52
CA TYR A 96 -10.02 5.17 -3.70
C TYR A 96 -10.88 5.23 -4.96
N GLY A 97 -12.11 5.74 -4.82
CA GLY A 97 -13.08 5.84 -5.92
C GLY A 97 -13.28 4.51 -6.63
N ASP A 98 -12.92 4.46 -7.92
CA ASP A 98 -13.13 3.29 -8.78
C ASP A 98 -11.87 2.41 -8.93
N ALA A 99 -10.82 2.61 -8.13
CA ALA A 99 -9.53 1.92 -8.30
C ALA A 99 -9.67 0.38 -8.38
N GLU A 100 -10.45 -0.22 -7.46
CA GLU A 100 -10.72 -1.66 -7.48
C GLU A 100 -11.41 -2.11 -8.77
N LEU A 101 -12.37 -1.34 -9.27
CA LEU A 101 -13.14 -1.65 -10.48
C LEU A 101 -12.32 -1.47 -11.77
N VAL A 102 -11.43 -0.48 -11.79
CA VAL A 102 -10.49 -0.23 -12.89
C VAL A 102 -9.51 -1.39 -12.99
N TYR A 103 -8.86 -1.74 -11.87
CA TYR A 103 -7.92 -2.85 -11.81
C TYR A 103 -8.60 -4.19 -12.11
N ALA A 104 -9.80 -4.44 -11.58
CA ALA A 104 -10.60 -5.63 -11.87
C ALA A 104 -10.83 -5.84 -13.36
N ASN A 105 -11.24 -4.78 -14.08
CA ASN A 105 -11.51 -4.90 -15.51
C ASN A 105 -10.24 -5.22 -16.30
N PHE A 106 -9.08 -4.72 -15.88
CA PHE A 106 -7.80 -5.11 -16.47
C PHE A 106 -7.45 -6.56 -16.11
N ARG A 107 -7.31 -6.86 -14.82
CA ARG A 107 -6.85 -8.16 -14.28
C ARG A 107 -7.69 -9.33 -14.77
N ASN A 108 -9.00 -9.19 -14.80
CA ASN A 108 -9.92 -10.29 -15.17
C ASN A 108 -9.99 -10.58 -16.66
N ARG A 109 -9.34 -9.76 -17.49
CA ARG A 109 -9.18 -10.04 -18.93
C ARG A 109 -7.85 -10.68 -19.27
N LEU A 110 -6.92 -10.77 -18.34
CA LEU A 110 -5.64 -11.43 -18.58
C LEU A 110 -5.84 -12.93 -18.74
N SER A 111 -4.97 -13.56 -19.55
CA SER A 111 -4.90 -15.01 -19.63
C SER A 111 -4.66 -15.63 -18.25
N PRO A 112 -5.10 -16.88 -17.99
CA PRO A 112 -4.91 -17.51 -16.68
C PRO A 112 -3.47 -17.52 -16.17
N SER A 113 -2.46 -17.70 -17.04
CA SER A 113 -1.06 -17.75 -16.61
C SER A 113 -0.50 -16.40 -16.19
N VAL A 114 -0.97 -15.31 -16.82
CA VAL A 114 -0.57 -13.95 -16.42
C VAL A 114 -1.37 -13.52 -15.20
N ARG A 115 -2.67 -13.83 -15.16
CA ARG A 115 -3.57 -13.44 -14.08
C ARG A 115 -3.11 -13.99 -12.71
N SER A 116 -2.50 -15.17 -12.67
CA SER A 116 -1.95 -15.75 -11.44
C SER A 116 -0.69 -15.05 -10.93
N GLN A 117 -0.05 -14.22 -11.75
CA GLN A 117 1.16 -13.46 -11.40
C GLN A 117 0.86 -12.03 -10.97
N VAL A 118 -0.35 -11.53 -11.20
CA VAL A 118 -0.79 -10.18 -10.80
C VAL A 118 -1.59 -10.22 -9.50
N LEU A 119 -1.17 -9.40 -8.55
CA LEU A 119 -1.65 -9.40 -7.16
C LEU A 119 -2.49 -8.15 -6.89
N ALA A 120 -3.52 -8.30 -6.07
CA ALA A 120 -4.34 -7.21 -5.58
C ALA A 120 -4.14 -7.02 -4.06
N ALA A 121 -3.60 -5.87 -3.67
CA ALA A 121 -3.67 -5.35 -2.32
C ALA A 121 -4.77 -4.29 -2.26
N THR A 122 -5.71 -4.41 -1.34
CA THR A 122 -6.74 -3.39 -1.10
C THR A 122 -6.93 -3.20 0.40
N LYS A 123 -7.81 -2.27 0.79
CA LYS A 123 -8.08 -1.96 2.20
C LYS A 123 -9.55 -2.06 2.54
N TRP A 124 -9.81 -2.40 3.79
CA TRP A 124 -11.04 -2.01 4.47
C TRP A 124 -10.68 -0.93 5.49
N CYS A 125 -11.13 0.28 5.22
CA CYS A 125 -10.91 1.44 6.07
C CYS A 125 -12.18 1.75 6.87
N VAL A 126 -12.03 1.89 8.18
CA VAL A 126 -13.13 2.26 9.08
C VAL A 126 -12.85 3.64 9.64
N PHE A 127 -13.57 4.65 9.13
CA PHE A 127 -13.41 6.05 9.51
C PHE A 127 -14.40 6.55 10.57
N THR A 128 -15.41 5.75 10.90
CA THR A 128 -16.48 6.10 11.84
C THR A 128 -16.87 4.87 12.66
N PRO A 129 -17.52 5.06 13.83
CA PRO A 129 -18.08 3.96 14.59
C PRO A 129 -18.94 3.04 13.74
N LEU A 130 -18.93 1.75 14.07
CA LEU A 130 -19.74 0.76 13.38
C LEU A 130 -21.22 1.11 13.51
N THR A 131 -21.93 1.13 12.39
CA THR A 131 -23.38 1.42 12.35
C THR A 131 -24.23 0.18 12.63
N GLN A 132 -23.61 -0.98 12.80
CA GLN A 132 -24.26 -2.26 13.03
C GLN A 132 -23.41 -3.15 13.95
N PRO A 133 -24.02 -4.13 14.65
CA PRO A 133 -23.29 -5.02 15.55
C PRO A 133 -22.17 -5.79 14.84
N LEU A 134 -21.03 -5.89 15.53
CA LEU A 134 -19.92 -6.71 15.09
C LEU A 134 -20.30 -8.20 15.13
N THR A 135 -20.34 -8.83 13.96
CA THR A 135 -20.59 -10.27 13.80
C THR A 135 -19.64 -10.85 12.74
N SER A 136 -19.37 -12.16 12.78
CA SER A 136 -18.58 -12.84 11.74
C SER A 136 -19.16 -12.63 10.33
N LEU A 137 -20.49 -12.58 10.21
CA LEU A 137 -21.16 -12.32 8.95
C LEU A 137 -20.90 -10.90 8.45
N PHE A 138 -20.93 -9.90 9.35
CA PHE A 138 -20.60 -8.52 8.99
C PHE A 138 -19.18 -8.40 8.43
N VAL A 139 -18.19 -9.00 9.11
CA VAL A 139 -16.79 -9.01 8.65
C VAL A 139 -16.67 -9.71 7.28
N LEU A 140 -17.32 -10.87 7.12
CA LEU A 140 -17.34 -11.60 5.85
C LEU A 140 -17.93 -10.77 4.71
N GLU A 141 -19.02 -10.03 4.95
CA GLU A 141 -19.63 -9.19 3.91
C GLU A 141 -18.71 -8.06 3.46
N LYS A 142 -17.89 -7.51 4.36
CA LYS A 142 -16.86 -6.51 4.01
C LYS A 142 -15.75 -7.11 3.14
N VAL A 143 -15.32 -8.33 3.43
CA VAL A 143 -14.38 -9.06 2.56
C VAL A 143 -15.00 -9.36 1.19
N LYS A 144 -16.25 -9.85 1.16
CA LYS A 144 -16.97 -10.15 -0.09
C LYS A 144 -17.21 -8.90 -0.93
N GLU A 145 -17.40 -7.74 -0.33
CA GLU A 145 -17.52 -6.47 -1.03
C GLU A 145 -16.28 -6.18 -1.88
N ARG A 146 -15.09 -6.27 -1.27
CA ARG A 146 -13.81 -6.10 -1.97
C ARG A 146 -13.60 -7.16 -3.05
N TYR A 147 -13.88 -8.43 -2.75
CA TYR A 147 -13.83 -9.53 -3.72
C TYR A 147 -14.72 -9.27 -4.94
N ARG A 148 -15.97 -8.81 -4.72
CA ARG A 148 -16.92 -8.49 -5.80
C ARG A 148 -16.41 -7.35 -6.67
N ARG A 149 -15.86 -6.29 -6.06
CA ARG A 149 -15.33 -5.12 -6.78
C ARG A 149 -14.08 -5.47 -7.59
N LEU A 150 -13.20 -6.32 -7.04
CA LEU A 150 -12.04 -6.84 -7.75
C LEU A 150 -12.40 -7.91 -8.80
N GLY A 151 -13.61 -8.47 -8.74
CA GLY A 151 -14.05 -9.57 -9.59
C GLY A 151 -13.20 -10.83 -9.40
N GLY A 152 -12.62 -11.00 -8.21
CA GLY A 152 -11.63 -12.04 -7.91
C GLY A 152 -11.00 -11.87 -6.53
N ARG A 153 -10.08 -12.78 -6.21
CA ARG A 153 -9.42 -12.89 -4.91
C ARG A 153 -8.68 -11.62 -4.50
N VAL A 154 -8.73 -11.31 -3.21
CA VAL A 154 -7.89 -10.31 -2.54
C VAL A 154 -6.64 -11.01 -2.01
N GLU A 155 -5.47 -10.76 -2.61
CA GLU A 155 -4.23 -11.37 -2.14
C GLU A 155 -3.81 -10.79 -0.77
N LEU A 156 -3.94 -9.48 -0.59
CA LEU A 156 -3.70 -8.78 0.67
C LEU A 156 -4.85 -7.82 0.98
N LEU A 157 -5.54 -8.05 2.11
CA LEU A 157 -6.51 -7.11 2.65
C LEU A 157 -5.89 -6.37 3.84
N GLN A 158 -5.72 -5.06 3.70
CA GLN A 158 -5.15 -4.22 4.74
C GLN A 158 -6.29 -3.57 5.54
N PHE A 159 -6.14 -3.52 6.86
CA PHE A 159 -7.16 -3.01 7.75
C PHE A 159 -6.72 -1.68 8.38
N ASP A 160 -7.57 -0.66 8.25
CA ASP A 160 -7.37 0.68 8.82
C ASP A 160 -8.51 1.01 9.79
N TRP A 161 -8.18 1.66 10.91
CA TRP A 161 -9.09 1.88 12.02
C TRP A 161 -8.97 3.28 12.63
N TYR A 162 -10.12 3.92 12.85
CA TYR A 162 -10.24 5.33 13.25
C TYR A 162 -9.87 5.63 14.71
N ASP A 163 -10.16 4.75 15.67
CA ASP A 163 -10.09 5.06 17.11
C ASP A 163 -9.72 3.86 17.97
N TYR A 164 -8.52 3.88 18.54
CA TYR A 164 -8.03 2.78 19.35
C TYR A 164 -8.64 2.64 20.73
N SER A 165 -9.36 3.65 21.23
CA SER A 165 -10.16 3.49 22.45
C SER A 165 -11.31 2.50 22.22
N CYS A 166 -11.78 2.38 20.98
CA CYS A 166 -12.74 1.38 20.53
C CYS A 166 -12.02 0.09 20.11
N LYS A 167 -11.94 -0.89 21.01
CA LYS A 167 -11.18 -2.15 20.81
C LYS A 167 -11.83 -3.17 19.88
N ASP A 168 -12.93 -2.82 19.20
CA ASP A 168 -13.62 -3.72 18.24
C ASP A 168 -12.71 -4.18 17.10
N TYR A 169 -11.69 -3.38 16.75
CA TYR A 169 -10.69 -3.72 15.75
C TYR A 169 -9.98 -5.06 16.03
N LEU A 170 -9.78 -5.43 17.30
CA LEU A 170 -9.14 -6.69 17.69
C LEU A 170 -10.00 -7.89 17.30
N ASN A 171 -11.30 -7.83 17.59
CA ASN A 171 -12.25 -8.88 17.24
C ASN A 171 -12.45 -8.96 15.71
N ILE A 172 -12.47 -7.82 15.02
CA ILE A 172 -12.50 -7.79 13.56
C ILE A 172 -11.29 -8.52 12.98
N LEU A 173 -10.08 -8.24 13.48
CA LEU A 173 -8.86 -8.87 12.99
C LEU A 173 -8.85 -10.38 13.26
N VAL A 174 -9.35 -10.85 14.40
CA VAL A 174 -9.53 -12.30 14.65
C VAL A 174 -10.39 -12.94 13.57
N GLU A 175 -11.53 -12.32 13.25
CA GLU A 175 -12.43 -12.84 12.21
C GLU A 175 -11.79 -12.76 10.82
N LEU A 176 -11.10 -11.67 10.47
CA LEU A 176 -10.38 -11.54 9.21
C LEU A 176 -9.32 -12.64 9.04
N VAL A 177 -8.54 -12.92 10.09
CA VAL A 177 -7.53 -14.00 10.07
C VAL A 177 -8.20 -15.36 9.88
N ARG A 178 -9.31 -15.65 10.60
CA ARG A 178 -10.08 -16.89 10.41
C ARG A 178 -10.61 -17.04 8.98
N LEU A 179 -11.08 -15.95 8.37
CA LEU A 179 -11.58 -15.96 7.00
C LEU A 179 -10.52 -16.34 5.97
N THR A 180 -9.23 -16.05 6.21
CA THR A 180 -8.15 -16.49 5.31
C THR A 180 -8.03 -18.02 5.25
N ALA A 181 -8.30 -18.71 6.36
CA ALA A 181 -8.26 -20.17 6.43
C ALA A 181 -9.53 -20.82 5.85
N ILE A 182 -10.70 -20.22 6.12
CA ILE A 182 -12.00 -20.77 5.67
C ILE A 182 -12.24 -20.49 4.18
N TYR A 183 -11.85 -19.30 3.71
CA TYR A 183 -12.09 -18.82 2.36
C TYR A 183 -10.83 -18.26 1.69
N PRO A 184 -9.77 -19.07 1.49
CA PRO A 184 -8.49 -18.62 0.91
C PRO A 184 -8.64 -18.08 -0.53
N ASN A 185 -9.73 -18.43 -1.22
CA ASN A 185 -10.08 -17.94 -2.55
C ASN A 185 -10.75 -16.55 -2.53
N LEU A 186 -11.25 -16.09 -1.38
CA LEU A 186 -11.80 -14.74 -1.21
C LEU A 186 -10.71 -13.77 -0.77
N VAL A 187 -10.00 -14.11 0.30
CA VAL A 187 -8.91 -13.32 0.88
C VAL A 187 -7.82 -14.25 1.36
N SER A 188 -6.55 -13.91 1.12
CA SER A 188 -5.44 -14.80 1.45
C SER A 188 -4.54 -14.33 2.58
N THR A 189 -4.33 -13.02 2.72
CA THR A 189 -3.48 -12.47 3.79
C THR A 189 -4.09 -11.18 4.33
N ILE A 190 -3.81 -10.90 5.61
CA ILE A 190 -4.28 -9.70 6.30
C ILE A 190 -3.08 -8.83 6.67
N GLY A 191 -3.17 -7.53 6.38
CA GLY A 191 -2.22 -6.52 6.82
C GLY A 191 -2.92 -5.45 7.65
N LEU A 192 -2.13 -4.61 8.32
CA LEU A 192 -2.57 -3.38 8.95
C LEU A 192 -2.27 -2.19 8.01
N CYS A 193 -2.95 -1.09 8.23
CA CYS A 193 -2.67 0.20 7.59
C CYS A 193 -2.75 1.29 8.65
N ASN A 194 -1.68 2.07 8.75
CA ASN A 194 -1.50 3.16 9.70
C ASN A 194 -1.64 2.75 11.16
N PHE A 195 -1.35 1.50 11.52
CA PHE A 195 -1.28 1.12 12.93
C PHE A 195 0.03 1.63 13.54
N ASP A 196 -0.02 2.18 14.76
CA ASP A 196 1.19 2.56 15.49
C ASP A 196 1.85 1.32 16.12
N SER A 197 3.03 1.49 16.72
CA SER A 197 3.79 0.37 17.25
C SER A 197 3.12 -0.30 18.44
N GLU A 198 2.50 0.47 19.34
CA GLU A 198 1.82 -0.05 20.53
C GLU A 198 0.61 -0.91 20.13
N HIS A 199 -0.23 -0.39 19.24
CA HIS A 199 -1.42 -1.08 18.77
C HIS A 199 -1.07 -2.23 17.81
N THR A 200 0.03 -2.14 17.06
CA THR A 200 0.54 -3.30 16.29
C THR A 200 0.97 -4.42 17.23
N VAL A 201 1.62 -4.11 18.36
CA VAL A 201 1.94 -5.11 19.41
C VAL A 201 0.64 -5.69 19.99
N GLU A 202 -0.32 -4.84 20.36
CA GLU A 202 -1.62 -5.26 20.91
C GLU A 202 -2.35 -6.23 19.95
N VAL A 203 -2.41 -5.90 18.65
CA VAL A 203 -2.96 -6.78 17.61
C VAL A 203 -2.25 -8.13 17.61
N CYS A 204 -0.93 -8.14 17.53
CA CYS A 204 -0.15 -9.39 17.40
C CYS A 204 -0.37 -10.28 18.62
N GLU A 205 -0.28 -9.73 19.83
CA GLU A 205 -0.45 -10.47 21.07
C GLU A 205 -1.87 -11.00 21.22
N TYR A 206 -2.88 -10.19 20.87
CA TYR A 206 -4.27 -10.61 20.88
C TYR A 206 -4.55 -11.73 19.87
N LEU A 207 -4.04 -11.62 18.64
CA LEU A 207 -4.18 -12.64 17.61
C LEU A 207 -3.50 -13.94 18.00
N ILE A 208 -2.30 -13.88 18.58
CA ILE A 208 -1.61 -15.07 19.11
C ILE A 208 -2.47 -15.74 20.18
N ALA A 209 -3.01 -14.98 21.13
CA ALA A 209 -3.85 -15.53 22.19
C ALA A 209 -5.16 -16.15 21.68
N LYS A 210 -5.75 -15.61 20.61
CA LYS A 210 -7.06 -16.06 20.07
C LYS A 210 -6.97 -17.09 18.95
N THR A 211 -5.86 -17.13 18.22
CA THR A 211 -5.71 -17.94 17.00
C THR A 211 -4.47 -18.83 17.00
N GLY A 212 -3.55 -18.65 17.96
CA GLY A 212 -2.29 -19.40 18.04
C GLY A 212 -1.21 -18.90 17.08
N SER A 213 -1.42 -17.79 16.37
CA SER A 213 -0.46 -17.23 15.42
C SER A 213 -0.57 -15.71 15.34
N VAL A 214 0.45 -15.04 14.79
CA VAL A 214 0.42 -13.58 14.54
C VAL A 214 -0.72 -13.20 13.59
N GLY A 215 -1.04 -14.06 12.60
CA GLY A 215 -2.21 -13.91 11.71
C GLY A 215 -2.14 -12.78 10.67
N ILE A 216 -1.39 -11.71 10.94
CA ILE A 216 -1.12 -10.61 10.01
C ILE A 216 0.29 -10.67 9.43
N VAL A 217 0.48 -10.10 8.24
CA VAL A 217 1.75 -10.20 7.49
C VAL A 217 2.47 -8.87 7.28
N SER A 218 1.76 -7.75 7.39
CA SER A 218 2.32 -6.42 7.12
C SER A 218 1.65 -5.30 7.89
N ASN A 219 2.30 -4.14 7.92
CA ASN A 219 1.68 -2.85 8.25
C ASN A 219 2.07 -1.82 7.19
N GLN A 220 1.08 -1.16 6.59
CA GLN A 220 1.29 -0.08 5.63
C GLN A 220 1.40 1.25 6.36
N VAL A 221 2.55 1.92 6.29
CA VAL A 221 2.81 3.16 7.05
C VAL A 221 3.55 4.20 6.20
N GLN A 222 3.40 5.47 6.55
CA GLN A 222 4.22 6.53 5.97
C GLN A 222 5.68 6.36 6.39
N PHE A 223 6.59 6.36 5.42
CA PHE A 223 8.03 6.28 5.68
C PHE A 223 8.82 6.97 4.56
N SER A 224 9.65 7.94 4.93
CA SER A 224 10.56 8.63 4.02
C SER A 224 11.85 9.07 4.74
N LEU A 225 12.78 9.68 4.01
CA LEU A 225 13.99 10.26 4.61
C LEU A 225 13.69 11.37 5.63
N ILE A 226 12.60 12.11 5.45
CA ILE A 226 12.20 13.19 6.37
C ILE A 226 11.08 12.78 7.33
N ASP A 227 10.51 11.59 7.16
CA ASP A 227 9.59 10.98 8.11
C ASP A 227 10.06 9.58 8.44
N SER A 228 11.04 9.52 9.33
CA SER A 228 11.72 8.28 9.74
C SER A 228 11.17 7.70 11.05
N ARG A 229 9.98 8.14 11.50
CA ARG A 229 9.33 7.67 12.74
C ARG A 229 9.27 6.14 12.86
N PRO A 230 9.01 5.35 11.79
CA PRO A 230 9.03 3.89 11.88
C PRO A 230 10.35 3.29 12.42
N LEU A 231 11.48 3.98 12.25
CA LEU A 231 12.80 3.53 12.74
C LEU A 231 12.94 3.58 14.28
N GLN A 232 12.01 4.22 15.01
CA GLN A 232 12.06 4.28 16.47
C GLN A 232 11.58 3.00 17.11
N LEU A 233 10.35 2.58 16.80
CA LEU A 233 9.70 1.44 17.45
C LEU A 233 9.20 0.40 16.44
N MET A 234 8.52 0.83 15.37
CA MET A 234 7.82 -0.06 14.45
C MET A 234 8.73 -1.10 13.79
N VAL A 235 9.97 -0.75 13.43
CA VAL A 235 10.91 -1.72 12.85
C VAL A 235 11.23 -2.89 13.79
N ASN A 236 11.30 -2.63 15.10
CA ASN A 236 11.54 -3.66 16.12
C ASN A 236 10.29 -4.52 16.33
N VAL A 237 9.09 -3.92 16.26
CA VAL A 237 7.82 -4.66 16.28
C VAL A 237 7.74 -5.60 15.07
N CYS A 238 8.09 -5.11 13.88
CA CYS A 238 8.15 -5.92 12.67
C CYS A 238 9.15 -7.07 12.79
N ALA A 239 10.34 -6.82 13.33
CA ALA A 239 11.34 -7.86 13.58
C ALA A 239 10.85 -8.91 14.59
N LYS A 240 10.19 -8.48 15.68
CA LYS A 240 9.67 -9.36 16.74
C LYS A 240 8.58 -10.31 16.22
N TYR A 241 7.66 -9.80 15.41
CA TYR A 241 6.48 -10.56 14.95
C TYR A 241 6.56 -11.05 13.50
N GLY A 242 7.69 -10.83 12.83
CA GLY A 242 7.88 -11.25 11.43
C GLY A 242 7.04 -10.48 10.42
N LEU A 243 6.67 -9.23 10.71
CA LEU A 243 5.89 -8.38 9.81
C LEU A 243 6.79 -7.66 8.79
N LYS A 244 6.18 -7.27 7.67
CA LYS A 244 6.81 -6.37 6.68
C LYS A 244 6.14 -5.01 6.65
N LEU A 245 6.94 -3.97 6.44
CA LEU A 245 6.43 -2.63 6.16
C LEU A 245 6.16 -2.47 4.66
N LEU A 246 4.98 -1.95 4.35
CA LEU A 246 4.63 -1.45 3.02
C LEU A 246 4.60 0.09 3.11
N THR A 247 5.56 0.76 2.51
CA THR A 247 5.75 2.20 2.77
C THR A 247 5.07 3.05 1.70
N TYR A 248 4.44 4.15 2.10
CA TYR A 248 3.97 5.17 1.15
C TYR A 248 4.47 6.57 1.60
N GLY A 249 4.14 7.60 0.81
CA GLY A 249 4.57 8.97 1.10
C GLY A 249 6.08 9.17 0.96
N SER A 250 6.73 8.28 0.21
CA SER A 250 8.18 8.23 0.06
C SER A 250 8.75 9.34 -0.81
N LEU A 251 7.89 10.06 -1.55
CA LEU A 251 8.26 11.18 -2.43
C LEU A 251 7.58 12.48 -2.00
N VAL A 252 8.34 13.56 -2.11
CA VAL A 252 8.06 14.89 -1.60
C VAL A 252 6.80 15.53 -2.21
N SER A 253 5.61 15.36 -1.61
CA SER A 253 4.34 15.94 -2.07
C SER A 253 3.71 17.00 -1.14
N LEU A 254 3.73 18.28 -1.51
CA LEU A 254 2.92 19.47 -1.09
C LEU A 254 2.44 19.66 0.38
N GLN A 255 2.02 18.65 1.14
CA GLN A 255 1.88 18.68 2.62
C GLN A 255 3.23 18.78 3.35
N TYR A 256 4.31 19.03 2.60
CA TYR A 256 5.68 18.90 3.06
C TYR A 256 6.17 20.06 3.89
N HIS A 257 5.58 21.25 3.80
CA HIS A 257 6.08 22.38 4.58
C HIS A 257 6.07 22.05 6.07
N ASP A 258 4.94 21.59 6.61
CA ASP A 258 4.81 21.31 8.04
C ASP A 258 5.63 20.09 8.47
N MET A 259 5.76 19.09 7.60
CA MET A 259 6.63 17.93 7.84
C MET A 259 8.11 18.34 7.85
N ILE A 260 8.57 19.11 6.85
CA ILE A 260 9.93 19.63 6.77
C ILE A 260 10.25 20.46 8.01
N MET A 261 9.35 21.35 8.41
CA MET A 261 9.52 22.21 9.58
C MET A 261 9.38 21.46 10.91
N SER A 262 8.83 20.25 10.90
CA SER A 262 8.83 19.35 12.05
C SER A 262 10.09 18.48 12.11
N TRP A 263 10.62 18.10 10.95
CA TRP A 263 11.84 17.30 10.81
C TRP A 263 13.11 18.11 11.10
N GLY A 264 13.19 19.32 10.55
CA GLY A 264 14.33 20.22 10.65
C GLY A 264 14.01 21.61 10.12
N THR A 265 14.99 22.25 9.49
CA THR A 265 14.83 23.56 8.85
C THR A 265 14.76 23.42 7.32
N TRP A 266 14.37 24.50 6.63
CA TRP A 266 14.48 24.54 5.17
C TRP A 266 15.93 24.34 4.70
N GLN A 267 16.91 24.89 5.42
CA GLN A 267 18.33 24.72 5.10
C GLN A 267 18.78 23.26 5.26
N ASP A 268 18.31 22.56 6.30
CA ASP A 268 18.52 21.12 6.44
C ASP A 268 17.98 20.36 5.23
N PHE A 269 16.80 20.73 4.77
CA PHE A 269 16.13 20.06 3.65
C PHE A 269 16.89 20.29 2.34
N GLN A 270 17.33 21.52 2.08
CA GLN A 270 18.19 21.82 0.92
C GLN A 270 19.52 21.07 0.97
N SER A 271 20.13 20.95 2.16
CA SER A 271 21.37 20.19 2.34
C SER A 271 21.17 18.71 2.04
N LEU A 272 20.06 18.12 2.52
CA LEU A 272 19.68 16.75 2.19
C LEU A 272 19.46 16.56 0.68
N LEU A 273 18.73 17.47 0.02
CA LEU A 273 18.50 17.38 -1.42
C LEU A 273 19.80 17.48 -2.23
N TYR A 274 20.71 18.36 -1.83
CA TYR A 274 22.03 18.49 -2.46
C TYR A 274 22.82 17.18 -2.35
N GLU A 275 22.85 16.59 -1.15
CA GLU A 275 23.56 15.34 -0.90
C GLU A 275 22.97 14.17 -1.70
N LEU A 276 21.65 14.03 -1.70
CA LEU A 276 20.97 13.02 -2.49
C LEU A 276 21.22 13.20 -3.99
N SER A 277 21.30 14.44 -4.48
CA SER A 277 21.63 14.73 -5.88
C SER A 277 23.07 14.34 -6.21
N ALA A 278 24.02 14.62 -5.32
CA ALA A 278 25.42 14.24 -5.54
C ALA A 278 25.58 12.71 -5.62
N ILE A 279 24.92 11.96 -4.72
CA ILE A 279 24.89 10.50 -4.75
C ILE A 279 24.17 10.00 -6.02
N ALA A 280 23.08 10.65 -6.42
CA ALA A 280 22.35 10.31 -7.65
C ALA A 280 23.24 10.44 -8.89
N ASP A 281 24.07 11.48 -8.97
CA ASP A 281 25.04 11.69 -10.06
C ASP A 281 26.12 10.59 -10.06
N GLU A 282 26.63 10.20 -8.89
CA GLU A 282 27.61 9.10 -8.73
C GLU A 282 27.06 7.76 -9.26
N HIS A 283 25.79 7.47 -8.97
CA HIS A 283 25.11 6.25 -9.41
C HIS A 283 24.44 6.37 -10.79
N ARG A 284 24.41 7.56 -11.39
CA ARG A 284 23.73 7.88 -12.68
C ARG A 284 22.24 7.55 -12.68
N VAL A 285 21.57 7.88 -11.59
CA VAL A 285 20.13 7.67 -11.37
C VAL A 285 19.49 8.98 -10.91
N THR A 286 18.19 8.98 -10.64
CA THR A 286 17.53 10.18 -10.10
C THR A 286 17.62 10.24 -8.58
N LEU A 287 17.44 11.45 -8.03
CA LEU A 287 17.30 11.64 -6.58
C LEU A 287 16.16 10.76 -5.99
N THR A 288 15.07 10.62 -6.74
CA THR A 288 13.95 9.71 -6.42
C THR A 288 14.42 8.27 -6.27
N ASN A 289 15.31 7.79 -7.16
CA ASN A 289 15.88 6.45 -7.05
C ASN A 289 16.71 6.29 -5.78
N ILE A 290 17.55 7.27 -5.43
CA ILE A 290 18.35 7.24 -4.18
C ILE A 290 17.43 7.15 -2.96
N ALA A 291 16.41 8.01 -2.88
CA ALA A 291 15.45 7.99 -1.77
C ALA A 291 14.69 6.66 -1.69
N THR A 292 14.21 6.16 -2.83
CA THR A 292 13.49 4.87 -2.92
C THR A 292 14.38 3.72 -2.50
N ARG A 293 15.63 3.69 -2.98
CA ARG A 293 16.61 2.65 -2.66
C ARG A 293 16.99 2.67 -1.18
N TRP A 294 17.13 3.84 -0.56
CA TRP A 294 17.38 3.95 0.89
C TRP A 294 16.24 3.32 1.71
N ILE A 295 14.98 3.55 1.33
CA ILE A 295 13.81 2.96 1.99
C ILE A 295 13.79 1.43 1.79
N LEU A 296 14.01 0.96 0.56
CA LEU A 296 14.07 -0.48 0.26
C LEU A 296 15.27 -1.18 0.92
N GLN A 297 16.32 -0.48 1.32
CA GLN A 297 17.42 -1.09 2.06
C GLN A 297 17.17 -1.24 3.56
N GLN A 298 16.05 -0.71 4.07
CA GLN A 298 15.67 -0.92 5.48
C GLN A 298 15.20 -2.37 5.68
N PRO A 299 15.72 -3.11 6.68
CA PRO A 299 15.45 -4.55 6.82
C PRO A 299 13.98 -4.96 6.95
N SER A 300 13.17 -4.12 7.59
CA SER A 300 11.74 -4.38 7.81
C SER A 300 10.87 -3.99 6.61
N VAL A 301 11.41 -3.29 5.61
CA VAL A 301 10.64 -2.83 4.44
C VAL A 301 10.53 -3.93 3.40
N GLY A 302 9.31 -4.43 3.21
CA GLY A 302 8.99 -5.37 2.15
C GLY A 302 8.93 -4.66 0.80
N ALA A 303 8.15 -3.58 0.73
CA ALA A 303 7.98 -2.82 -0.49
C ALA A 303 7.65 -1.34 -0.25
N LEU A 304 7.82 -0.56 -1.31
CA LEU A 304 7.43 0.84 -1.40
C LEU A 304 6.29 1.00 -2.43
N ILE A 305 5.25 1.74 -2.06
CA ILE A 305 4.07 2.01 -2.87
C ILE A 305 4.32 3.31 -3.65
N VAL A 306 4.50 3.19 -4.95
CA VAL A 306 4.69 4.32 -5.86
C VAL A 306 3.35 4.80 -6.41
N GLY A 307 3.10 6.10 -6.28
CA GLY A 307 1.88 6.72 -6.79
C GLY A 307 1.80 6.65 -8.31
N THR A 308 0.76 6.01 -8.84
CA THR A 308 0.58 5.77 -10.28
C THR A 308 -0.59 6.57 -10.81
N ARG A 309 -0.32 7.60 -11.61
CA ARG A 309 -1.35 8.41 -12.28
C ARG A 309 -1.73 7.80 -13.63
N LEU A 310 -2.52 6.72 -13.59
CA LEU A 310 -2.89 5.94 -14.77
C LEU A 310 -3.40 6.82 -15.92
N GLY A 311 -2.70 6.76 -17.05
CA GLY A 311 -3.03 7.50 -18.28
C GLY A 311 -2.76 9.01 -18.26
N VAL A 312 -2.07 9.52 -17.23
CA VAL A 312 -1.68 10.93 -17.09
C VAL A 312 -0.15 11.08 -17.15
N SER A 313 0.58 10.34 -16.32
CA SER A 313 2.04 10.31 -16.31
C SER A 313 2.54 8.92 -15.98
N ASN A 314 3.74 8.59 -16.47
CA ASN A 314 4.38 7.31 -16.27
C ASN A 314 5.85 7.52 -15.84
N HIS A 315 6.30 6.70 -14.91
CA HIS A 315 7.67 6.68 -14.38
C HIS A 315 8.25 5.25 -14.35
N VAL A 316 7.76 4.32 -15.18
CA VAL A 316 8.23 2.92 -15.25
C VAL A 316 9.74 2.80 -15.32
N ASP A 317 10.39 3.45 -16.29
CA ASP A 317 11.83 3.30 -16.51
C ASP A 317 12.65 3.86 -15.33
N ASP A 318 12.23 5.02 -14.80
CA ASP A 318 12.84 5.62 -13.61
C ASP A 318 12.64 4.71 -12.39
N ASN A 319 11.44 4.18 -12.15
CA ASN A 319 11.19 3.26 -11.05
C ASN A 319 12.02 1.98 -11.17
N LEU A 320 12.18 1.43 -12.38
CA LEU A 320 13.03 0.26 -12.64
C LEU A 320 14.50 0.53 -12.34
N ALA A 321 15.00 1.74 -12.62
CA ALA A 321 16.38 2.11 -12.33
C ALA A 321 16.72 1.96 -10.84
N THR A 322 15.73 2.06 -9.94
CA THR A 322 15.90 1.75 -8.51
C THR A 322 16.56 0.39 -8.31
N PHE A 323 16.19 -0.64 -9.09
CA PHE A 323 16.69 -2.01 -9.03
C PHE A 323 18.10 -2.22 -9.59
N GLY A 324 18.65 -1.25 -10.31
CA GLY A 324 19.96 -1.37 -10.95
C GLY A 324 21.18 -1.13 -10.04
N PHE A 325 20.97 -0.73 -8.78
CA PHE A 325 22.06 -0.36 -7.88
C PHE A 325 21.73 -0.59 -6.39
N THR A 326 22.75 -0.45 -5.55
CA THR A 326 22.67 -0.49 -4.09
C THR A 326 23.46 0.65 -3.48
N LEU A 327 22.92 1.28 -2.44
CA LEU A 327 23.64 2.25 -1.62
C LEU A 327 24.64 1.49 -0.74
N ASN A 328 25.91 1.85 -0.86
CA ASN A 328 26.97 1.28 -0.01
C ASN A 328 26.99 1.96 1.37
N ALA A 329 27.85 1.50 2.28
CA ALA A 329 27.94 2.06 3.64
C ALA A 329 28.23 3.58 3.66
N TRP A 330 29.09 4.07 2.75
CA TRP A 330 29.39 5.50 2.65
C TRP A 330 28.19 6.31 2.18
N ASP A 331 27.43 5.82 1.19
CA ASP A 331 26.22 6.48 0.73
C ASP A 331 25.18 6.57 1.86
N LEU A 332 24.99 5.46 2.57
CA LEU A 332 24.07 5.38 3.71
C LEU A 332 24.49 6.34 4.82
N ASP A 333 25.77 6.38 5.20
CA ASP A 333 26.28 7.27 6.24
C ASP A 333 26.07 8.75 5.89
N ARG A 334 26.36 9.15 4.64
CA ARG A 334 26.13 10.52 4.12
C ARG A 334 24.66 10.91 4.19
N ILE A 335 23.77 10.03 3.74
CA ILE A 335 22.32 10.25 3.76
C ILE A 335 21.81 10.33 5.20
N GLU A 336 22.15 9.36 6.05
CA GLU A 336 21.62 9.24 7.41
C GLU A 336 22.12 10.34 8.34
N ALA A 337 23.36 10.81 8.15
CA ALA A 337 23.88 11.96 8.89
C ALA A 337 22.99 13.20 8.73
N LEU A 338 22.44 13.42 7.53
CA LEU A 338 21.54 14.54 7.25
C LEU A 338 20.08 14.23 7.56
N ALA A 339 19.59 13.05 7.14
CA ALA A 339 18.19 12.62 7.24
C ALA A 339 17.78 12.28 8.68
N LEU A 340 18.60 11.52 9.40
CA LEU A 340 18.30 11.07 10.76
C LEU A 340 18.95 11.96 11.82
N GLY A 341 20.05 12.64 11.46
CA GLY A 341 20.88 13.43 12.37
C GLY A 341 21.75 12.58 13.30
N ILE A 342 22.69 13.22 13.99
CA ILE A 342 23.59 12.58 14.96
C ILE A 342 22.78 11.75 15.96
N SER A 343 23.12 10.46 16.07
CA SER A 343 22.42 9.50 16.94
C SER A 343 20.90 9.51 16.76
N ARG A 344 20.44 9.61 15.50
CA ARG A 344 19.02 9.69 15.09
C ARG A 344 18.25 10.83 15.78
N GLY A 345 18.92 11.93 16.09
CA GLY A 345 18.34 13.06 16.82
C GLY A 345 17.15 13.73 16.12
N LYS A 346 17.13 13.79 14.78
CA LYS A 346 15.99 14.31 14.03
C LYS A 346 14.80 13.37 14.11
N THR A 347 15.03 12.07 13.95
CA THR A 347 13.98 11.06 14.08
C THR A 347 13.35 11.03 15.47
N ARG A 348 14.16 11.09 16.54
CA ARG A 348 13.66 11.14 17.92
C ARG A 348 12.83 12.39 18.20
N ARG A 349 13.26 13.55 17.69
CA ARG A 349 12.50 14.79 17.82
C ARG A 349 11.16 14.72 17.08
N LEU A 350 11.15 14.20 15.85
CA LEU A 350 9.91 13.98 15.09
C LEU A 350 8.94 13.09 15.87
N PHE A 351 9.43 11.95 16.37
CA PHE A 351 8.64 11.01 17.15
C PHE A 351 8.08 11.68 18.42
N SER A 352 8.89 12.44 19.14
CA SER A 352 8.43 13.17 20.33
C SER A 352 7.39 14.26 20.02
N LYS A 353 7.42 14.84 18.82
CA LYS A 353 6.55 15.96 18.42
C LYS A 353 5.24 15.49 17.79
N LEU A 354 5.30 14.48 16.93
CA LEU A 354 4.18 14.00 16.12
C LEU A 354 3.59 12.67 16.62
N GLY A 355 4.24 12.04 17.60
CA GLY A 355 3.93 10.68 18.00
C GLY A 355 4.55 9.64 17.05
N ASP A 356 4.05 8.42 17.16
CA ASP A 356 4.46 7.31 16.30
C ASP A 356 3.88 7.45 14.87
N CYS A 357 4.21 6.54 13.96
CA CYS A 357 3.61 6.51 12.63
C CYS A 357 2.12 6.18 12.70
N GLY A 358 1.32 6.89 11.89
CA GLY A 358 -0.11 6.63 11.77
C GLY A 358 -0.99 7.49 12.69
N THR A 359 -0.43 8.15 13.70
CA THR A 359 -1.16 9.06 14.60
C THR A 359 -1.87 10.17 13.84
N GLU A 360 -1.27 10.67 12.75
CA GLU A 360 -1.84 11.72 11.89
C GLU A 360 -3.15 11.36 11.18
N TYR A 361 -3.53 10.08 11.16
CA TYR A 361 -4.80 9.60 10.57
C TYR A 361 -5.91 9.41 11.60
N ARG A 362 -5.65 9.80 12.86
CA ARG A 362 -6.59 9.68 13.96
C ARG A 362 -6.97 11.06 14.44
N ASN A 363 -8.27 11.25 14.67
CA ASN A 363 -8.78 12.47 15.27
C ASN A 363 -8.47 12.41 16.77
N GLU A 364 -7.22 12.69 17.15
CA GLU A 364 -6.93 13.12 18.51
C GLU A 364 -7.24 14.61 18.59
N ASN A 365 -8.47 14.93 18.98
CA ASN A 365 -8.84 16.20 19.59
C ASN A 365 -9.86 15.94 20.70
#